data_AF-A0A975A1B5-F1
#
_entry.id   AF-A0A975A1B5-F1
#
_cell.length_a   1.000
_cell.length_b   1.000
_cell.length_c   1.000
_cell.angle_alpha   90.00
_cell.angle_beta   90.00
_cell.angle_gamma   90.00
#
_symmetry.space_group_name_H-M   'P 1'
#
loop_
_entity.id
_entity.type
_entity.pdbx_description
1 polymer ?
#
loop_
_entity_poly.entity_id
_entity_poly.type
_entity_poly.pdbx_seq_one_letter_code
_entity_poly.pdbx_strand_id
1 'polypeptide(L)'
;MSNEINALFKPSDFKIDQTVLTDEEKWEKLHALPKGDSVQFIYSEDEDETQYYPLNMYGLYYLDIDGDDDLDLIYSGQNGWNNRMGTKVYELDNDVLKIKKELNGGIFSLEKTDNGVILKTVENPCCDSYTSKLYTYSISKSLQTTIEEVVVAIGMIRWFDADKIETPVKTYSNLTLLADRNDFRGVSPYFRDRTRELRDKMNKGEDIELASIPGSTKVQILAHKQKGDIHYELVLTEPFKAPENSLYEFLREETFRFIGWRIVE
;
A
#
# COMPACT_ATOMS: atom_id res chain seq x y z
N MET A 1 -20.32 -0.52 -21.35
CA MET A 1 -20.48 -1.28 -20.09
C MET A 1 -19.28 -0.99 -19.20
N SER A 2 -19.30 0.11 -18.44
CA SER A 2 -18.13 0.62 -17.70
C SER A 2 -18.41 0.90 -16.22
N ASN A 3 -19.46 0.32 -15.63
CA ASN A 3 -19.97 0.76 -14.32
C ASN A 3 -19.86 -0.27 -13.18
N GLU A 4 -19.31 -1.46 -13.37
CA GLU A 4 -19.26 -2.48 -12.30
C GLU A 4 -17.97 -2.48 -11.46
N ILE A 5 -16.92 -1.75 -11.86
CA ILE A 5 -15.66 -1.70 -11.08
C ILE A 5 -15.63 -0.51 -10.10
N ASN A 6 -16.54 0.46 -10.22
CA ASN A 6 -16.52 1.70 -9.42
C ASN A 6 -17.17 1.58 -8.03
N ALA A 7 -17.62 0.41 -7.59
CA ALA A 7 -18.47 0.29 -6.41
C ALA A 7 -17.98 -0.71 -5.35
N LEU A 8 -16.72 -1.15 -5.37
CA LEU A 8 -16.36 -2.30 -4.54
C LEU A 8 -15.91 -2.00 -3.11
N PHE A 9 -15.42 -0.82 -2.73
CA PHE A 9 -15.22 -0.50 -1.31
C PHE A 9 -15.39 1.00 -1.02
N LYS A 10 -16.26 1.32 -0.05
CA LYS A 10 -16.35 2.65 0.56
C LYS A 10 -15.39 2.69 1.76
N PRO A 11 -14.89 3.86 2.18
CA PRO A 11 -14.13 4.01 3.43
C PRO A 11 -14.85 3.41 4.66
N SER A 12 -16.18 3.26 4.60
CA SER A 12 -17.00 2.59 5.62
C SER A 12 -16.81 1.06 5.72
N ASP A 13 -16.15 0.42 4.74
CA ASP A 13 -15.95 -1.04 4.73
C ASP A 13 -14.72 -1.45 5.55
N PHE A 14 -13.90 -0.49 5.98
CA PHE A 14 -12.87 -0.68 6.99
C PHE A 14 -13.54 -0.64 8.37
N LYS A 15 -13.97 -1.81 8.86
CA LYS A 15 -14.35 -1.96 10.27
C LYS A 15 -13.08 -1.98 11.13
N ILE A 16 -12.48 -0.82 11.29
CA ILE A 16 -11.55 -0.60 12.39
C ILE A 16 -12.44 -0.32 13.58
N ASP A 17 -12.41 -1.21 14.56
CA ASP A 17 -13.03 -0.98 15.86
C ASP A 17 -12.25 0.17 16.51
N GLN A 18 -12.61 1.40 16.11
CA GLN A 18 -12.02 2.60 16.67
C GLN A 18 -12.38 2.56 18.14
N THR A 19 -11.37 2.32 18.98
CA THR A 19 -11.47 2.59 20.41
C THR A 19 -12.07 3.99 20.59
N VAL A 20 -12.97 4.08 21.56
CA VAL A 20 -13.99 5.11 21.79
C VAL A 20 -13.38 6.44 22.27
N LEU A 21 -12.22 6.84 21.73
CA LEU A 21 -11.68 8.17 21.96
C LEU A 21 -12.43 9.17 21.08
N THR A 22 -12.99 10.18 21.72
CA THR A 22 -13.47 11.39 21.08
C THR A 22 -12.35 12.09 20.33
N ASP A 23 -12.71 12.97 19.41
CA ASP A 23 -11.70 13.74 18.68
C ASP A 23 -10.86 14.62 19.63
N GLU A 24 -11.47 15.12 20.71
CA GLU A 24 -10.80 15.90 21.76
C GLU A 24 -9.75 15.07 22.53
N GLU A 25 -10.07 13.84 22.93
CA GLU A 25 -9.11 12.94 23.60
C GLU A 25 -7.94 12.55 22.67
N LYS A 26 -8.22 12.37 21.38
CA LYS A 26 -7.17 12.15 20.37
C LYS A 26 -6.27 13.39 20.26
N TRP A 27 -6.83 14.59 20.28
CA TRP A 27 -6.06 15.84 20.29
C TRP A 27 -5.17 15.98 21.52
N GLU A 28 -5.69 15.70 22.71
CA GLU A 28 -4.89 15.76 23.94
C GLU A 28 -3.68 14.83 23.88
N LYS A 29 -3.87 13.59 23.40
CA LYS A 29 -2.78 12.62 23.25
C LYS A 29 -1.75 13.00 22.18
N LEU A 30 -2.11 13.79 21.16
CA LEU A 30 -1.14 14.28 20.17
C LEU A 30 -0.12 15.24 20.77
N HIS A 31 -0.47 15.97 21.84
CA HIS A 31 0.50 16.83 22.54
C HIS A 31 1.63 16.05 23.23
N ALA A 32 1.49 14.73 23.41
CA ALA A 32 2.52 13.85 23.94
C ALA A 32 3.58 13.41 22.90
N LEU A 33 3.44 13.80 21.62
CA LEU A 33 4.41 13.46 20.58
C LEU A 33 5.77 14.17 20.78
N PRO A 34 6.89 13.51 20.43
CA PRO A 34 8.22 14.12 20.50
C PRO A 34 8.34 15.41 19.67
N LYS A 35 9.05 16.41 20.21
CA LYS A 35 9.35 17.67 19.53
C LYS A 35 10.15 17.41 18.25
N GLY A 36 9.52 17.56 17.08
CA GLY A 36 10.13 17.34 15.76
C GLY A 36 9.37 16.35 14.87
N ASP A 37 8.50 15.52 15.45
CA ASP A 37 7.52 14.78 14.68
C ASP A 37 6.42 15.74 14.23
N SER A 38 6.48 16.07 12.93
CA SER A 38 5.59 17.03 12.28
C SER A 38 4.62 16.29 11.35
N VAL A 39 3.33 16.53 11.56
CA VAL A 39 2.25 16.15 10.63
C VAL A 39 2.02 17.31 9.65
N GLN A 40 2.44 17.15 8.40
CA GLN A 40 2.39 18.27 7.46
C GLN A 40 0.96 18.65 7.04
N PHE A 41 0.66 19.94 7.09
CA PHE A 41 -0.30 20.62 6.23
C PHE A 41 0.42 21.62 5.34
N ILE A 42 -0.12 21.81 4.14
CA ILE A 42 0.28 22.89 3.25
C ILE A 42 -0.42 24.16 3.76
N TYR A 43 0.37 25.15 4.22
CA TYR A 43 0.03 26.48 4.74
C TYR A 43 -0.09 26.63 6.28
N SER A 44 1.00 27.12 6.89
CA SER A 44 1.02 27.90 8.13
C SER A 44 1.92 29.12 7.89
N GLU A 45 1.48 30.32 8.30
CA GLU A 45 2.25 31.58 8.17
C GLU A 45 3.09 31.91 9.42
N ASP A 46 3.02 31.10 10.48
CA ASP A 46 3.75 31.33 11.73
C ASP A 46 4.93 30.34 11.87
N GLU A 47 6.15 30.88 11.91
CA GLU A 47 7.42 30.13 11.93
C GLU A 47 7.83 29.60 13.33
N ASP A 48 7.22 30.09 14.41
CA ASP A 48 7.76 29.90 15.78
C ASP A 48 6.98 28.92 16.69
N GLU A 49 5.77 28.48 16.31
CA GLU A 49 4.99 27.50 17.09
C GLU A 49 4.37 26.43 16.20
N THR A 50 5.21 25.66 15.50
CA THR A 50 4.68 24.55 14.72
C THR A 50 4.41 23.34 15.61
N GLN A 51 3.21 23.30 16.22
CA GLN A 51 2.53 22.06 16.55
C GLN A 51 1.69 21.63 15.35
N TYR A 52 1.96 20.43 14.86
CA TYR A 52 1.60 19.95 13.54
C TYR A 52 0.52 18.87 13.68
N TYR A 53 -0.57 19.00 12.93
CA TYR A 53 -1.79 18.22 13.16
C TYR A 53 -2.18 17.35 11.93
N PRO A 54 -3.02 16.32 12.06
CA PRO A 54 -3.38 15.42 10.95
C PRO A 54 -4.36 16.00 9.92
N LEU A 55 -3.98 15.90 8.63
CA LEU A 55 -4.83 16.18 7.45
C LEU A 55 -6.14 15.37 7.44
N ASN A 56 -6.14 14.22 8.10
CA ASN A 56 -7.33 13.48 8.44
C ASN A 56 -7.05 12.64 9.69
N MET A 57 -8.06 12.42 10.52
CA MET A 57 -7.94 11.53 11.68
C MET A 57 -7.92 10.04 11.29
N TYR A 58 -8.10 9.71 10.00
CA TYR A 58 -8.01 8.36 9.47
C TYR A 58 -6.56 7.82 9.41
N GLY A 59 -5.56 8.65 9.70
CA GLY A 59 -4.16 8.26 9.84
C GLY A 59 -3.71 8.00 11.27
N LEU A 60 -4.57 8.17 12.29
CA LEU A 60 -4.23 7.96 13.69
C LEU A 60 -5.03 6.79 14.26
N TYR A 61 -4.32 5.83 14.84
CA TYR A 61 -4.91 4.63 15.44
C TYR A 61 -4.38 4.47 16.85
N TYR A 62 -5.29 4.57 17.82
CA TYR A 62 -4.99 4.32 19.22
C TYR A 62 -5.44 2.92 19.60
N LEU A 63 -4.52 2.08 20.02
CA LEU A 63 -4.82 0.72 20.46
C LEU A 63 -3.70 0.24 21.37
N ASP A 64 -4.06 -0.52 22.38
CA ASP A 64 -3.12 -1.31 23.17
C ASP A 64 -2.46 -2.36 22.26
N ILE A 65 -1.18 -2.16 21.87
CA ILE A 65 -0.42 -3.08 21.01
C ILE A 65 0.36 -4.07 21.87
N ASP A 66 0.94 -3.60 22.97
CA ASP A 66 1.87 -4.36 23.81
C ASP A 66 1.21 -5.17 24.94
N GLY A 67 -0.06 -4.91 25.22
CA GLY A 67 -0.87 -5.62 26.19
C GLY A 67 -0.73 -5.10 27.62
N ASP A 68 -0.28 -3.87 27.82
CA ASP A 68 -0.11 -3.26 29.15
C ASP A 68 -1.33 -2.45 29.66
N ASP A 69 -2.43 -2.51 28.90
CA ASP A 69 -3.71 -1.83 29.12
C ASP A 69 -3.69 -0.29 28.91
N ASP A 70 -2.62 0.29 28.37
CA ASP A 70 -2.60 1.66 27.88
C ASP A 70 -2.76 1.74 26.34
N LEU A 71 -3.00 2.95 25.80
CA LEU A 71 -3.24 3.13 24.36
C LEU A 71 -1.99 3.67 23.67
N ASP A 72 -1.33 2.80 22.92
CA ASP A 72 -0.28 3.13 21.95
C ASP A 72 -0.84 3.91 20.76
N LEU A 73 0.07 4.41 19.89
CA LEU A 73 -0.30 5.12 18.68
C LEU A 73 0.38 4.53 17.44
N ILE A 74 -0.42 4.19 16.42
CA ILE A 74 0.05 3.98 15.05
C ILE A 74 -0.41 5.18 14.21
N TYR A 75 0.56 5.84 13.59
CA TYR A 75 0.34 7.08 12.85
C TYR A 75 0.86 6.98 11.43
N SER A 76 0.03 7.35 10.46
CA SER A 76 0.40 7.53 9.07
C SER A 76 0.37 8.99 8.66
N GLY A 77 1.46 9.45 8.02
CA GLY A 77 1.50 10.76 7.41
C GLY A 77 2.78 11.00 6.62
N GLN A 78 3.04 12.26 6.28
CA GLN A 78 4.26 12.63 5.56
C GLN A 78 5.46 12.64 6.51
N ASN A 79 6.48 11.85 6.18
CA ASN A 79 7.74 11.79 6.90
C ASN A 79 8.84 12.55 6.12
N GLY A 80 9.47 13.52 6.79
CA GLY A 80 10.65 14.24 6.32
C GLY A 80 10.40 15.27 5.21
N TRP A 81 11.50 15.85 4.70
CA TRP A 81 11.50 16.96 3.74
C TRP A 81 11.03 16.57 2.33
N ASN A 82 10.93 15.27 2.06
CA ASN A 82 10.60 14.74 0.74
C ASN A 82 9.10 14.42 0.59
N ASN A 83 8.28 14.77 1.58
CA ASN A 83 6.83 14.53 1.61
C ASN A 83 6.47 13.05 1.33
N ARG A 84 7.35 12.12 1.73
CA ARG A 84 7.14 10.69 1.55
C ARG A 84 6.11 10.22 2.57
N MET A 85 5.09 9.49 2.13
CA MET A 85 4.15 8.87 3.05
C MET A 85 4.85 7.75 3.82
N GLY A 86 4.74 7.76 5.14
CA GLY A 86 5.27 6.74 6.02
C GLY A 86 4.32 6.46 7.18
N THR A 87 4.64 5.40 7.93
CA THR A 87 3.88 5.02 9.12
C THR A 87 4.82 4.86 10.30
N LYS A 88 4.43 5.35 11.47
CA LYS A 88 5.18 5.29 12.72
C LYS A 88 4.37 4.54 13.76
N VAL A 89 5.06 3.73 14.56
CA VAL A 89 4.50 3.03 15.73
C VAL A 89 5.14 3.63 16.97
N TYR A 90 4.30 4.13 17.87
CA TYR A 90 4.68 4.71 19.14
C TYR A 90 4.18 3.85 20.28
N GLU A 91 5.03 3.63 21.27
CA GLU A 91 4.66 3.08 22.56
C GLU A 91 4.33 4.23 23.51
N LEU A 92 3.24 4.13 24.26
CA LEU A 92 2.99 5.05 25.36
C LEU A 92 3.75 4.54 26.60
N ASP A 93 4.63 5.36 27.17
CA ASP A 93 5.39 4.97 28.36
C ASP A 93 5.49 6.19 29.30
N ASN A 94 4.81 6.11 30.44
CA ASN A 94 4.70 7.18 31.44
C ASN A 94 4.24 8.52 30.83
N ASP A 95 3.09 8.51 30.14
CA ASP A 95 2.48 9.66 29.45
C ASP A 95 3.33 10.26 28.31
N VAL A 96 4.38 9.55 27.87
CA VAL A 96 5.26 9.99 26.76
C VAL A 96 5.19 8.98 25.62
N LEU A 97 4.84 9.45 24.42
CA LEU A 97 4.87 8.62 23.22
C LEU A 97 6.32 8.48 22.70
N LYS A 98 6.83 7.25 22.67
CA LYS A 98 8.18 6.92 22.19
C LYS A 98 8.09 6.18 20.87
N ILE A 99 8.79 6.68 19.85
CA ILE A 99 8.85 5.98 18.56
C ILE A 99 9.58 4.64 18.71
N LYS A 100 8.93 3.57 18.28
CA LYS A 100 9.49 2.20 18.28
C LYS A 100 9.84 1.74 16.88
N LYS A 101 9.06 2.18 15.88
CA LYS A 101 9.26 1.78 14.51
C LYS A 101 8.84 2.84 13.50
N GLU A 102 9.61 2.94 12.42
CA GLU A 102 9.22 3.59 11.17
C GLU A 102 9.02 2.52 10.09
N LEU A 103 7.92 2.65 9.35
CA LEU A 103 7.44 1.73 8.33
C LEU A 103 7.23 2.48 7.01
N ASN A 104 7.37 1.76 5.90
CA ASN A 104 7.22 2.33 4.57
C ASN A 104 5.73 2.50 4.25
N GLY A 105 5.39 3.56 3.52
CA GLY A 105 4.03 3.76 3.03
C GLY A 105 3.03 4.22 4.09
N GLY A 106 1.84 4.58 3.61
CA GLY A 106 0.74 5.00 4.48
C GLY A 106 -0.17 3.85 4.88
N ILE A 107 -0.83 3.94 6.03
CA ILE A 107 -1.74 2.88 6.52
C ILE A 107 -2.85 2.63 5.49
N PHE A 108 -3.01 1.36 5.16
CA PHE A 108 -4.05 0.85 4.26
C PHE A 108 -5.09 0.03 5.02
N SER A 109 -4.64 -0.86 5.91
CA SER A 109 -5.51 -1.56 6.86
C SER A 109 -4.75 -1.90 8.14
N LEU A 110 -5.51 -2.14 9.21
CA LEU A 110 -4.98 -2.46 10.53
C LEU A 110 -5.95 -3.43 11.21
N GLU A 111 -5.41 -4.51 11.77
CA GLU A 111 -6.16 -5.55 12.47
C GLU A 111 -5.46 -5.89 13.79
N LYS A 112 -6.19 -5.79 14.92
CA LYS A 112 -5.71 -6.29 16.22
C LYS A 112 -5.89 -7.80 16.27
N THR A 113 -4.88 -8.49 16.77
CA THR A 113 -4.83 -9.94 16.95
C THR A 113 -4.48 -10.27 18.41
N ASP A 114 -4.60 -11.54 18.80
CA ASP A 114 -4.21 -11.98 20.15
C ASP A 114 -2.72 -11.74 20.47
N ASN A 115 -1.88 -11.65 19.43
CA ASN A 115 -0.42 -11.56 19.53
C ASN A 115 0.15 -10.18 19.19
N GLY A 116 -0.70 -9.19 18.92
CA GLY A 116 -0.30 -7.85 18.51
C GLY A 116 -1.16 -7.34 17.36
N VAL A 117 -0.55 -6.79 16.31
CA VAL A 117 -1.25 -6.11 15.20
C VAL A 117 -0.73 -6.58 13.85
N ILE A 118 -1.65 -6.85 12.91
CA ILE A 118 -1.34 -6.95 11.49
C ILE A 118 -1.63 -5.60 10.85
N LEU A 119 -0.60 -4.98 10.29
CA LEU A 119 -0.67 -3.66 9.69
C LEU A 119 -0.29 -3.73 8.22
N LYS A 120 -1.20 -3.29 7.35
CA LYS A 120 -0.91 -3.15 5.92
C LYS A 120 -0.70 -1.68 5.57
N THR A 121 0.33 -1.41 4.79
CA THR A 121 0.65 -0.06 4.33
C THR A 121 0.89 -0.04 2.82
N VAL A 122 0.62 1.10 2.19
CA VAL A 122 0.84 1.30 0.75
C VAL A 122 1.85 2.41 0.53
N GLU A 123 2.95 2.07 -0.12
CA GLU A 123 3.85 3.00 -0.75
C GLU A 123 3.35 3.26 -2.18
N ASN A 124 2.96 4.50 -2.46
CA ASN A 124 2.55 4.90 -3.80
C ASN A 124 3.77 5.15 -4.69
N PRO A 125 3.63 5.00 -6.02
CA PRO A 125 4.68 5.35 -6.97
C PRO A 125 5.10 6.80 -6.78
N CYS A 126 6.41 7.03 -6.66
CA CYS A 126 7.02 8.35 -6.74
C CYS A 126 7.69 8.55 -8.10
N CYS A 127 8.20 9.76 -8.34
CA CYS A 127 8.58 10.35 -9.64
C CYS A 127 9.12 9.38 -10.71
N ASP A 128 9.96 8.40 -10.36
CA ASP A 128 10.60 7.50 -11.34
C ASP A 128 10.05 6.05 -11.36
N SER A 129 8.95 5.78 -10.65
CA SER A 129 8.34 4.45 -10.56
C SER A 129 6.90 4.43 -11.06
N TYR A 130 6.53 3.32 -11.69
CA TYR A 130 5.15 2.98 -12.02
C TYR A 130 4.49 2.11 -10.95
N THR A 131 5.26 1.67 -9.96
CA THR A 131 4.85 0.62 -9.04
C THR A 131 4.48 1.18 -7.68
N SER A 132 3.37 0.68 -7.14
CA SER A 132 3.09 0.72 -5.70
C SER A 132 3.61 -0.54 -5.05
N LYS A 133 3.86 -0.45 -3.74
CA LYS A 133 4.12 -1.60 -2.87
C LYS A 133 3.10 -1.62 -1.74
N LEU A 134 2.45 -2.77 -1.56
CA LEU A 134 1.64 -3.07 -0.39
C LEU A 134 2.48 -3.93 0.54
N TYR A 135 2.81 -3.41 1.72
CA TYR A 135 3.52 -4.13 2.76
C TYR A 135 2.53 -4.68 3.77
N THR A 136 2.72 -5.93 4.18
CA THR A 136 2.05 -6.54 5.34
C THR A 136 3.06 -6.70 6.45
N TYR A 137 2.85 -5.99 7.56
CA TYR A 137 3.66 -6.06 8.76
C TYR A 137 2.92 -6.85 9.83
N SER A 138 3.66 -7.68 10.57
CA SER A 138 3.23 -8.19 11.88
C SER A 138 3.99 -7.45 12.96
N ILE A 139 3.27 -6.83 13.90
CA ILE A 139 3.82 -6.12 15.05
C ILE A 139 3.42 -6.93 16.28
N SER A 140 4.39 -7.54 16.96
CA SER A 140 4.13 -8.32 18.18
C SER A 140 3.80 -7.41 19.36
N LYS A 141 3.28 -8.01 20.45
CA LYS A 141 3.18 -7.34 21.76
C LYS A 141 4.51 -6.80 22.29
N SER A 142 5.63 -7.41 21.94
CA SER A 142 6.96 -6.86 22.27
C SER A 142 7.40 -5.73 21.33
N LEU A 143 6.48 -5.21 20.50
CA LEU A 143 6.68 -4.19 19.48
C LEU A 143 7.78 -4.54 18.46
N GLN A 144 8.05 -5.84 18.29
CA GLN A 144 8.92 -6.33 17.23
C GLN A 144 8.11 -6.36 15.93
N THR A 145 8.67 -5.75 14.89
CA THR A 145 8.05 -5.70 13.57
C THR A 145 8.74 -6.63 12.59
N THR A 146 7.98 -7.49 11.95
CA THR A 146 8.38 -8.32 10.82
C THR A 146 7.61 -7.93 9.56
N ILE A 147 8.26 -8.05 8.40
CA ILE A 147 7.60 -7.95 7.10
C ILE A 147 7.17 -9.36 6.72
N GLU A 148 5.87 -9.61 6.66
CA GLU A 148 5.31 -10.90 6.28
C GLU A 148 5.21 -11.02 4.76
N GLU A 149 4.85 -9.93 4.09
CA GLU A 149 4.63 -9.91 2.66
C GLU A 149 4.87 -8.54 2.05
N VAL A 150 5.32 -8.54 0.79
CA VAL A 150 5.30 -7.36 -0.07
C VAL A 150 4.70 -7.72 -1.42
N VAL A 151 3.61 -7.04 -1.77
CA VAL A 151 2.92 -7.16 -3.05
C VAL A 151 3.18 -5.93 -3.89
N VAL A 152 3.56 -6.14 -5.14
CA VAL A 152 3.89 -5.08 -6.09
C VAL A 152 2.83 -5.04 -7.19
N ALA A 153 2.34 -3.84 -7.49
CA ALA A 153 1.44 -3.63 -8.61
C ALA A 153 1.82 -2.34 -9.35
N ILE A 154 1.41 -2.24 -10.62
CA ILE A 154 1.47 -0.98 -11.37
C ILE A 154 0.31 -0.08 -10.95
N GLY A 155 0.55 1.23 -10.94
CA GLY A 155 -0.46 2.21 -10.53
C GLY A 155 -0.46 2.47 -9.04
N MET A 156 -1.46 3.24 -8.60
CA MET A 156 -1.80 3.34 -7.17
C MET A 156 -2.58 2.10 -6.72
N ILE A 157 -2.14 1.40 -5.67
CA ILE A 157 -2.94 0.34 -5.04
C ILE A 157 -3.95 1.01 -4.11
N ARG A 158 -5.15 1.35 -4.62
CA ARG A 158 -6.23 1.94 -3.80
C ARG A 158 -7.49 1.10 -3.71
N TRP A 159 -7.53 -0.04 -4.37
CA TRP A 159 -8.76 -0.83 -4.56
C TRP A 159 -8.60 -2.31 -4.21
N PHE A 160 -7.46 -2.71 -3.67
CA PHE A 160 -7.13 -4.11 -3.45
C PHE A 160 -7.35 -4.51 -1.99
N ASP A 161 -8.51 -5.10 -1.70
CA ASP A 161 -8.76 -5.80 -0.45
C ASP A 161 -8.35 -7.27 -0.62
N ALA A 162 -7.08 -7.57 -0.32
CA ALA A 162 -6.47 -8.89 -0.51
C ALA A 162 -7.18 -10.00 0.28
N ASP A 163 -7.85 -9.64 1.37
CA ASP A 163 -8.35 -10.57 2.39
C ASP A 163 -9.69 -11.22 2.01
N LYS A 164 -10.34 -10.75 0.94
CA LYS A 164 -11.65 -11.27 0.49
C LYS A 164 -11.58 -12.23 -0.68
N ILE A 165 -10.38 -12.64 -1.07
CA ILE A 165 -10.16 -13.35 -2.32
C ILE A 165 -9.82 -14.83 -2.01
N GLU A 166 -10.86 -15.60 -1.64
CA GLU A 166 -10.78 -17.06 -1.56
C GLU A 166 -10.79 -17.70 -2.95
N THR A 167 -9.72 -17.48 -3.72
CA THR A 167 -9.70 -17.87 -5.12
C THR A 167 -8.78 -19.04 -5.38
N PRO A 168 -9.13 -19.91 -6.33
CA PRO A 168 -8.34 -21.08 -6.65
C PRO A 168 -6.93 -20.68 -7.06
N VAL A 169 -5.94 -21.38 -6.49
CA VAL A 169 -4.56 -21.32 -6.96
C VAL A 169 -4.46 -22.16 -8.23
N LYS A 170 -3.98 -21.56 -9.31
CA LYS A 170 -3.71 -22.24 -10.59
C LYS A 170 -2.22 -22.15 -10.91
N THR A 171 -1.76 -23.06 -11.75
CA THR A 171 -0.38 -23.07 -12.24
C THR A 171 -0.39 -22.83 -13.74
N TYR A 172 0.42 -21.87 -14.19
CA TYR A 172 0.55 -21.51 -15.60
C TYR A 172 1.99 -21.70 -16.08
N SER A 173 2.16 -22.09 -17.34
CA SER A 173 3.47 -22.12 -18.01
C SER A 173 3.70 -20.84 -18.80
N ASN A 174 4.88 -20.23 -18.66
CA ASN A 174 5.31 -19.01 -19.37
C ASN A 174 4.31 -17.86 -19.20
N LEU A 175 4.09 -17.46 -17.93
CA LEU A 175 3.11 -16.44 -17.58
C LEU A 175 3.55 -15.06 -18.06
N THR A 176 2.68 -14.37 -18.81
CA THR A 176 2.88 -12.96 -19.15
C THR A 176 1.90 -12.11 -18.35
N LEU A 177 2.46 -11.16 -17.58
CA LEU A 177 1.70 -10.16 -16.85
C LEU A 177 1.53 -8.91 -17.70
N LEU A 178 0.32 -8.39 -17.73
CA LEU A 178 -0.12 -7.27 -18.53
C LEU A 178 -0.77 -6.19 -17.64
N ALA A 179 -0.76 -4.96 -18.13
CA ALA A 179 -1.59 -3.87 -17.65
C ALA A 179 -2.26 -3.17 -18.83
N ASP A 180 -3.42 -2.57 -18.59
CA ASP A 180 -4.00 -1.61 -19.52
C ASP A 180 -3.83 -0.18 -18.99
N ARG A 181 -4.16 0.81 -19.83
CA ARG A 181 -4.04 2.24 -19.48
C ARG A 181 -4.69 2.62 -18.14
N ASN A 182 -5.76 1.93 -17.72
CA ASN A 182 -6.45 2.21 -16.46
C ASN A 182 -5.65 1.79 -15.24
N ASP A 183 -4.78 0.79 -15.37
CA ASP A 183 -3.94 0.35 -14.25
C ASP A 183 -2.86 1.40 -13.93
N PHE A 184 -2.52 2.27 -14.89
CA PHE A 184 -1.57 3.38 -14.69
C PHE A 184 -2.20 4.64 -14.06
N ARG A 185 -3.43 4.58 -13.53
CA ARG A 185 -4.05 5.75 -12.89
C ARG A 185 -3.23 6.20 -11.67
N GLY A 186 -3.06 7.52 -11.54
CA GLY A 186 -2.33 8.12 -10.43
C GLY A 186 -0.80 8.05 -10.55
N VAL A 187 -0.26 7.53 -11.66
CA VAL A 187 1.17 7.60 -11.94
C VAL A 187 1.48 8.83 -12.79
N SER A 188 2.55 9.54 -12.44
CA SER A 188 3.11 10.63 -13.24
C SER A 188 4.58 10.33 -13.51
N PRO A 189 4.88 9.32 -14.34
CA PRO A 189 6.24 8.83 -14.54
C PRO A 189 7.12 9.92 -15.12
N TYR A 190 8.28 10.16 -14.50
CA TYR A 190 9.33 11.01 -15.04
C TYR A 190 10.00 10.33 -16.24
N PHE A 191 10.20 11.12 -17.28
CA PHE A 191 10.32 10.66 -18.65
C PHE A 191 11.72 10.16 -19.00
N ARG A 192 11.89 8.84 -19.17
CA ARG A 192 13.00 8.21 -19.91
C ARG A 192 12.55 7.68 -21.29
N ASP A 193 13.44 7.36 -22.22
CA ASP A 193 13.10 6.98 -23.61
C ASP A 193 12.07 5.84 -23.73
N ARG A 194 12.11 4.85 -22.84
CA ARG A 194 11.14 3.73 -22.75
C ARG A 194 9.70 4.20 -22.51
N THR A 195 9.53 5.40 -21.97
CA THR A 195 8.23 6.03 -21.67
C THR A 195 7.48 6.44 -22.94
N ARG A 196 8.18 6.76 -24.04
CA ARG A 196 7.51 7.15 -25.29
C ARG A 196 6.74 5.99 -25.89
N GLU A 197 7.38 4.83 -25.98
CA GLU A 197 6.74 3.60 -26.47
C GLU A 197 5.54 3.23 -25.60
N LEU A 198 5.71 3.22 -24.26
CA LEU A 198 4.61 2.94 -23.33
C LEU A 198 3.45 3.93 -23.50
N ARG A 199 3.75 5.22 -23.64
CA ARG A 199 2.72 6.25 -23.86
C ARG A 199 2.00 6.06 -25.19
N ASP A 200 2.71 5.71 -26.25
CA ASP A 200 2.12 5.42 -27.55
C ASP A 200 1.20 4.19 -27.48
N LYS A 201 1.62 3.13 -26.79
CA LYS A 201 0.77 1.95 -26.51
C LYS A 201 -0.48 2.32 -25.69
N MET A 202 -0.32 3.08 -24.59
CA MET A 202 -1.45 3.57 -23.78
C MET A 202 -2.43 4.42 -24.59
N ASN A 203 -1.93 5.31 -25.45
CA ASN A 203 -2.75 6.18 -26.29
C ASN A 203 -3.56 5.38 -27.32
N LYS A 204 -2.99 4.28 -27.83
CA LYS A 204 -3.67 3.34 -28.73
C LYS A 204 -4.60 2.36 -28.01
N GLY A 205 -4.56 2.30 -26.68
CA GLY A 205 -5.33 1.35 -25.88
C GLY A 205 -4.81 -0.09 -25.98
N GLU A 206 -3.54 -0.24 -26.34
CA GLU A 206 -2.81 -1.51 -26.35
C GLU A 206 -2.48 -1.94 -24.93
N ASP A 207 -2.45 -3.26 -24.70
CA ASP A 207 -2.02 -3.82 -23.43
C ASP A 207 -0.49 -3.67 -23.32
N ILE A 208 -0.04 -3.44 -22.09
CA ILE A 208 1.36 -3.21 -21.74
C ILE A 208 1.88 -4.42 -21.03
N GLU A 209 2.91 -5.04 -21.59
CA GLU A 209 3.64 -6.10 -20.92
C GLU A 209 4.39 -5.55 -19.69
N LEU A 210 4.08 -6.13 -18.54
CA LEU A 210 4.75 -5.82 -17.27
C LEU A 210 5.96 -6.72 -17.07
N ALA A 211 5.78 -8.02 -17.31
CA ALA A 211 6.80 -9.04 -17.17
C ALA A 211 6.41 -10.32 -17.92
N SER A 212 7.39 -10.98 -18.52
CA SER A 212 7.28 -12.38 -18.94
C SER A 212 8.05 -13.28 -17.96
N ILE A 213 7.36 -14.26 -17.40
CA ILE A 213 7.86 -15.15 -16.36
C ILE A 213 7.97 -16.56 -16.97
N PRO A 214 9.19 -17.02 -17.30
CA PRO A 214 9.37 -18.32 -17.92
C PRO A 214 9.10 -19.46 -16.93
N GLY A 215 8.73 -20.63 -17.45
CA GLY A 215 8.53 -21.83 -16.64
C GLY A 215 7.17 -21.86 -15.96
N SER A 216 7.07 -22.66 -14.90
CA SER A 216 5.80 -22.90 -14.20
C SER A 216 5.63 -21.93 -13.03
N THR A 217 4.55 -21.15 -13.02
CA THR A 217 4.26 -20.16 -11.97
C THR A 217 2.89 -20.41 -11.36
N LYS A 218 2.84 -20.51 -10.03
CA LYS A 218 1.57 -20.54 -9.29
C LYS A 218 1.03 -19.12 -9.15
N VAL A 219 -0.28 -18.98 -9.35
CA VAL A 219 -0.98 -17.72 -9.18
C VAL A 219 -2.32 -17.90 -8.49
N GLN A 220 -2.71 -16.89 -7.75
CA GLN A 220 -4.05 -16.70 -7.19
C GLN A 220 -4.84 -15.77 -8.12
N ILE A 221 -6.04 -16.17 -8.53
CA ILE A 221 -6.87 -15.36 -9.45
C ILE A 221 -7.67 -14.35 -8.65
N LEU A 222 -7.38 -13.07 -8.80
CA LEU A 222 -8.00 -12.01 -8.00
C LEU A 222 -9.33 -11.52 -8.59
N ALA A 223 -9.42 -11.45 -9.91
CA ALA A 223 -10.58 -10.90 -10.61
C ALA A 223 -10.61 -11.37 -12.07
N HIS A 224 -11.75 -11.13 -12.73
CA HIS A 224 -11.93 -11.37 -14.15
C HIS A 224 -12.40 -10.10 -14.87
N LYS A 225 -11.97 -9.88 -16.11
CA LYS A 225 -12.56 -8.88 -17.01
C LYS A 225 -12.62 -9.40 -18.44
N GLN A 226 -13.46 -8.77 -19.27
CA GLN A 226 -13.60 -9.11 -20.69
C GLN A 226 -13.54 -7.83 -21.54
N LYS A 227 -12.80 -7.88 -22.66
CA LYS A 227 -12.66 -6.79 -23.64
C LYS A 227 -12.87 -7.36 -25.05
N GLY A 228 -14.07 -7.22 -25.59
CA GLY A 228 -14.46 -7.92 -26.81
C GLY A 228 -14.50 -9.44 -26.56
N ASP A 229 -13.82 -10.20 -27.40
CA ASP A 229 -13.72 -11.67 -27.27
C ASP A 229 -12.54 -12.12 -26.38
N ILE A 230 -11.75 -11.18 -25.85
CA ILE A 230 -10.60 -11.48 -25.02
C ILE A 230 -11.01 -11.48 -23.54
N HIS A 231 -10.75 -12.61 -22.87
CA HIS A 231 -10.94 -12.78 -21.44
C HIS A 231 -9.63 -12.57 -20.70
N TYR A 232 -9.70 -11.90 -19.55
CA TYR A 232 -8.54 -11.62 -18.70
C TYR A 232 -8.79 -12.11 -17.28
N GLU A 233 -7.74 -12.60 -16.66
CA GLU A 233 -7.65 -12.88 -15.22
C GLU A 233 -6.66 -11.90 -14.60
N LEU A 234 -7.07 -11.17 -13.57
CA LEU A 234 -6.15 -10.47 -12.68
C LEU A 234 -5.52 -11.53 -11.77
N VAL A 235 -4.21 -11.58 -11.69
CA VAL A 235 -3.52 -12.62 -10.94
C VAL A 235 -2.51 -12.02 -9.97
N LEU A 236 -2.35 -12.69 -8.82
CA LEU A 236 -1.29 -12.47 -7.85
C LEU A 236 -0.35 -13.66 -7.89
N THR A 237 0.91 -13.44 -8.25
CA THR A 237 1.89 -14.52 -8.40
C THR A 237 2.35 -15.07 -7.04
N GLU A 238 2.96 -16.25 -7.05
CA GLU A 238 3.93 -16.60 -6.01
C GLU A 238 5.12 -15.63 -5.99
N PRO A 239 5.93 -15.59 -4.91
CA PRO A 239 7.09 -14.70 -4.85
C PRO A 239 8.17 -15.08 -5.89
N PHE A 240 8.64 -14.11 -6.68
CA PHE A 240 9.77 -14.28 -7.59
C PHE A 240 10.60 -12.99 -7.75
N LYS A 241 11.79 -13.09 -8.36
CA LYS A 241 12.61 -11.90 -8.68
C LYS A 241 12.15 -11.28 -9.99
N ALA A 242 12.08 -9.95 -10.03
CA ALA A 242 11.68 -9.22 -11.24
C ALA A 242 12.57 -9.63 -12.45
N PRO A 243 11.99 -10.03 -13.60
CA PRO A 243 12.77 -10.41 -14.77
C PRO A 243 13.53 -9.20 -15.32
N GLU A 244 14.65 -9.46 -15.99
CA GLU A 244 15.33 -8.42 -16.76
C GLU A 244 14.39 -7.83 -17.80
N ASN A 245 14.48 -6.51 -18.00
CA ASN A 245 13.62 -5.76 -18.91
C ASN A 245 12.12 -5.80 -18.56
N SER A 246 11.71 -6.23 -17.38
CA SER A 246 10.35 -5.97 -16.89
C SER A 246 10.14 -4.49 -16.56
N LEU A 247 8.87 -4.06 -16.43
CA LEU A 247 8.54 -2.75 -15.84
C LEU A 247 8.77 -2.71 -14.33
N TYR A 248 9.15 -3.85 -13.74
CA TYR A 248 9.54 -4.01 -12.34
C TYR A 248 11.06 -3.94 -12.13
N GLU A 249 11.82 -3.49 -13.13
CA GLU A 249 13.28 -3.64 -13.14
C GLU A 249 14.04 -2.94 -11.99
N PHE A 250 13.43 -1.99 -11.30
CA PHE A 250 14.02 -1.35 -10.12
C PHE A 250 13.93 -2.22 -8.85
N LEU A 251 13.35 -3.42 -8.96
CA LEU A 251 13.06 -4.35 -7.86
C LEU A 251 13.83 -5.68 -8.01
N ARG A 252 14.86 -5.74 -8.86
CA ARG A 252 15.56 -6.99 -9.26
C ARG A 252 16.27 -7.72 -8.11
N GLU A 253 16.62 -7.03 -7.05
CA GLU A 253 17.42 -7.60 -5.95
C GLU A 253 16.56 -8.40 -4.95
N GLU A 254 15.26 -8.16 -4.96
CA GLU A 254 14.32 -8.70 -3.98
C GLU A 254 13.29 -9.64 -4.64
N THR A 255 12.69 -10.49 -3.82
CA THR A 255 11.65 -11.43 -4.24
C THR A 255 10.30 -10.87 -3.80
N PHE A 256 9.39 -10.67 -4.75
CA PHE A 256 8.08 -10.09 -4.49
C PHE A 256 6.98 -10.91 -5.13
N ARG A 257 5.75 -10.74 -4.64
CA ARG A 257 4.56 -11.13 -5.39
C ARG A 257 4.15 -9.98 -6.28
N PHE A 258 3.72 -10.28 -7.49
CA PHE A 258 3.34 -9.26 -8.46
C PHE A 258 1.87 -9.43 -8.85
N ILE A 259 1.20 -8.30 -9.06
CA ILE A 259 -0.14 -8.24 -9.63
C ILE A 259 -0.05 -7.86 -11.10
N GLY A 260 -0.82 -8.55 -11.93
CA GLY A 260 -1.00 -8.20 -13.34
C GLY A 260 -2.15 -8.96 -13.97
N TRP A 261 -2.63 -8.47 -15.11
CA TRP A 261 -3.59 -9.19 -15.92
C TRP A 261 -2.87 -10.26 -16.75
N ARG A 262 -3.53 -11.39 -17.00
CA ARG A 262 -3.16 -12.33 -18.06
C ARG A 262 -4.33 -12.54 -19.01
N ILE A 263 -4.04 -12.89 -20.26
CA ILE A 263 -5.06 -13.32 -21.21
C ILE A 263 -5.38 -14.79 -20.95
N VAL A 264 -6.67 -15.11 -20.90
CA VAL A 264 -7.20 -16.47 -20.87
C VAL A 264 -7.43 -16.93 -22.30
N GLU A 265 -6.61 -17.87 -22.75
CA GLU A 265 -6.80 -18.60 -24.02
C GLU A 265 -7.92 -19.64 -23.90
#